data_AF-A0A4R0NKC3-F1
#
_entry.id   AF-A0A4R0NKC3-F1
#
_cell.length_a   1.000
_cell.length_b   1.000
_cell.length_c   1.000
_cell.angle_alpha   90.00
_cell.angle_beta   90.00
_cell.angle_gamma   90.00
#
_symmetry.space_group_name_H-M   'P 1'
#
loop_
_entity.id
_entity.type
_entity.pdbx_description
1 polymer ?
#
loop_
_entity_poly.entity_id
_entity_poly.type
_entity_poly.pdbx_seq_one_letter_code
_entity_poly.pdbx_strand_id
1 'polypeptide(L)'
;MSISYYDDYNFPGGNPYPYAGSDASGMTRGQLTGSKTAVVGTVSDMLWGVNYYDAEGRVVRSFKQHYKGGLVVAGNYDEVSNTYDFTGAVLTSNRSHKVGGTETLKSLTEYTYDHRGRKIDTWQTMNTGTRTLLSRLEYDDLGQPYKKKLHSTNSGSTFLQTVTYSYNERGWLRTASAPLLSFELRYDVPTRGGVSQYNGNISEFEYTAPTSGNKWFTYGYDNINRLLQSTYSTASELNETLVYDKNGNITSLRRGLSSSTPISYTYASSGNSNQLSSVSGLMAGSFAYVKTVMPRQMG
;
A
#
# COMPACT_ATOMS: atom_id res chain seq x y z
N MET A 1 6.09 19.67 3.99
CA MET A 1 6.76 20.43 2.93
C MET A 1 7.75 19.52 2.24
N SER A 2 7.86 19.59 0.91
CA SER A 2 8.86 18.86 0.14
C SER A 2 9.43 19.71 -0.99
N ILE A 3 10.65 19.41 -1.39
CA ILE A 3 11.36 20.00 -2.53
C ILE A 3 11.80 18.85 -3.43
N SER A 4 11.68 19.01 -4.75
CA SER A 4 12.08 18.00 -5.74
C SER A 4 13.13 18.59 -6.68
N TYR A 5 14.12 17.78 -7.05
CA TYR A 5 15.20 18.12 -7.98
C TYR A 5 15.17 17.12 -9.13
N TYR A 6 15.34 17.64 -10.35
CA TYR A 6 15.27 16.85 -11.58
C TYR A 6 16.53 17.06 -12.41
N ASP A 7 16.66 16.26 -13.47
CA ASP A 7 17.61 16.43 -14.58
C ASP A 7 19.08 16.08 -14.29
N ASP A 8 19.61 16.42 -13.12
CA ASP A 8 21.02 16.17 -12.77
C ASP A 8 21.25 15.94 -11.26
N TYR A 9 22.51 15.71 -10.87
CA TYR A 9 22.93 15.48 -9.48
C TYR A 9 23.62 16.69 -8.82
N ASN A 10 23.56 17.87 -9.45
CA ASN A 10 24.18 19.10 -8.96
C ASN A 10 23.25 19.81 -7.98
N PHE A 11 22.98 19.18 -6.84
CA PHE A 11 22.05 19.72 -5.86
C PHE A 11 22.63 20.93 -5.12
N PRO A 12 21.79 21.90 -4.69
CA PRO A 12 22.22 22.97 -3.80
C PRO A 12 22.82 22.42 -2.50
N GLY A 13 24.07 22.79 -2.21
CA GLY A 13 24.84 22.27 -1.09
C GLY A 13 25.56 20.94 -1.35
N GLY A 14 25.55 20.47 -2.60
CA GLY A 14 26.19 19.23 -3.03
C GLY A 14 25.30 18.00 -2.88
N ASN A 15 25.65 16.93 -3.59
CA ASN A 15 24.98 15.64 -3.47
C ASN A 15 25.46 14.91 -2.21
N PRO A 16 24.59 14.66 -1.21
CA PRO A 16 24.99 13.99 0.02
C PRO A 16 25.29 12.49 -0.16
N TYR A 17 24.83 11.90 -1.27
CA TYR A 17 24.97 10.48 -1.58
C TYR A 17 25.51 10.28 -3.00
N PRO A 18 26.77 10.66 -3.28
CA PRO A 18 27.38 10.48 -4.60
C PRO A 18 27.51 8.99 -4.92
N TYR A 19 27.16 8.61 -6.15
CA TYR A 19 27.29 7.26 -6.65
C TYR A 19 27.82 7.27 -8.08
N ALA A 20 28.88 6.51 -8.32
CA ALA A 20 29.58 6.43 -9.60
C ALA A 20 29.68 4.97 -10.09
N GLY A 21 28.66 4.17 -9.81
CA GLY A 21 28.58 2.80 -10.32
C GLY A 21 28.34 2.78 -11.82
N SER A 22 28.88 1.76 -12.51
CA SER A 22 28.73 1.59 -13.95
C SER A 22 27.31 1.26 -14.40
N ASP A 23 26.45 0.88 -13.46
CA ASP A 23 25.01 0.67 -13.64
C ASP A 23 24.22 1.98 -13.68
N ALA A 24 24.80 3.11 -13.25
CA ALA A 24 24.16 4.42 -13.31
C ALA A 24 24.50 5.15 -14.62
N SER A 25 23.47 5.69 -15.27
CA SER A 25 23.55 6.53 -16.46
C SER A 25 23.51 8.01 -16.10
N GLY A 26 24.21 8.83 -16.87
CA GLY A 26 24.10 10.30 -16.83
C GLY A 26 22.89 10.85 -17.60
N MET A 27 22.07 10.00 -18.22
CA MET A 27 20.89 10.40 -19.00
C MET A 27 19.68 10.65 -18.09
N THR A 28 19.79 11.63 -17.19
CA THR A 28 18.80 11.89 -16.13
C THR A 28 17.81 13.00 -16.44
N ARG A 29 17.82 13.54 -17.67
CA ARG A 29 16.88 14.60 -18.07
C ARG A 29 15.43 14.10 -17.98
N GLY A 30 14.60 14.88 -17.29
CA GLY A 30 13.21 14.58 -16.95
C GLY A 30 13.04 13.69 -15.71
N GLN A 31 14.12 13.15 -15.14
CA GLN A 31 14.06 12.20 -14.02
C GLN A 31 14.17 12.92 -12.66
N LEU A 32 13.47 12.42 -11.65
CA LEU A 32 13.55 12.90 -10.26
C LEU A 32 14.84 12.38 -9.60
N THR A 33 15.93 13.13 -9.74
CA THR A 33 17.25 12.77 -9.22
C THR A 33 17.38 12.99 -7.71
N GLY A 34 16.66 13.96 -7.15
CA GLY A 34 16.75 14.32 -5.74
C GLY A 34 15.45 14.82 -5.12
N SER A 35 15.35 14.76 -3.81
CA SER A 35 14.26 15.37 -3.04
C SER A 35 14.68 15.71 -1.62
N LYS A 36 13.99 16.68 -1.01
CA LYS A 36 14.02 16.93 0.44
C LYS A 36 12.61 16.88 1.00
N THR A 37 12.42 16.21 2.12
CA THR A 37 11.13 16.15 2.81
C THR A 37 11.28 16.56 4.26
N ALA A 38 10.42 17.49 4.70
CA ALA A 38 10.42 18.00 6.06
C ALA A 38 9.90 16.95 7.05
N VAL A 39 10.54 16.85 8.21
CA VAL A 39 10.07 16.03 9.33
C VAL A 39 8.79 16.63 9.92
N VAL A 40 7.81 15.78 10.21
CA VAL A 40 6.56 16.21 10.87
C VAL A 40 6.88 16.74 12.26
N GLY A 41 6.41 17.95 12.56
CA GLY A 41 6.68 18.63 13.83
C GLY A 41 7.97 19.46 13.85
N THR A 42 8.88 19.26 12.90
CA THR A 42 10.15 20.00 12.81
C THR A 42 10.47 20.34 11.36
N VAL A 43 9.81 21.37 10.84
CA VAL A 43 9.87 21.72 9.41
C VAL A 43 11.24 22.19 8.92
N SER A 44 12.14 22.57 9.84
CA SER A 44 13.54 22.88 9.53
C SER A 44 14.35 21.64 9.16
N ASP A 45 13.93 20.47 9.63
CA ASP A 45 14.66 19.22 9.44
C ASP A 45 14.20 18.58 8.15
N MET A 46 15.07 18.66 7.15
CA MET A 46 14.80 18.19 5.79
C MET A 46 15.64 16.96 5.49
N LEU A 47 14.97 15.84 5.23
CA LEU A 47 15.59 14.56 4.91
C LEU A 47 15.77 14.41 3.40
N TRP A 48 16.95 14.00 2.98
CA TRP A 48 17.26 13.78 1.57
C TRP A 48 16.74 12.45 1.02
N GLY A 49 16.32 12.47 -0.24
CA GLY A 49 16.17 11.29 -1.09
C GLY A 49 16.92 11.49 -2.41
N VAL A 50 17.68 10.51 -2.89
CA VAL A 50 18.45 10.58 -4.15
C VAL A 50 18.23 9.31 -4.94
N ASN A 51 17.96 9.41 -6.26
CA ASN A 51 17.72 8.27 -7.14
C ASN A 51 18.72 8.24 -8.30
N TYR A 52 19.30 7.08 -8.54
CA TYR A 52 20.17 6.78 -9.68
C TYR A 52 19.47 5.85 -10.65
N TYR A 53 19.63 6.15 -11.94
CA TYR A 53 18.91 5.49 -13.02
C TYR A 53 19.89 4.80 -13.97
N ASP A 54 19.50 3.71 -14.60
CA ASP A 54 20.22 3.16 -15.76
C ASP A 54 19.88 3.92 -17.06
N ALA A 55 20.44 3.47 -18.19
CA ALA A 55 20.21 4.06 -19.50
C ALA A 55 18.76 3.94 -19.99
N GLU A 56 18.00 2.98 -19.45
CA GLU A 56 16.57 2.81 -19.73
C GLU A 56 15.68 3.61 -18.78
N GLY A 57 16.26 4.40 -17.86
CA GLY A 57 15.52 5.24 -16.91
C GLY A 57 14.91 4.48 -15.73
N ARG A 58 15.40 3.28 -15.42
CA ARG A 58 14.96 2.47 -14.26
C ARG A 58 15.87 2.75 -13.07
N VAL A 59 15.31 2.76 -11.85
CA VAL A 59 16.06 3.08 -10.63
C VAL A 59 16.99 1.93 -10.23
N VAL A 60 18.28 2.04 -10.52
CA VAL A 60 19.30 1.06 -10.10
C VAL A 60 19.74 1.24 -8.65
N ARG A 61 19.68 2.48 -8.14
CA ARG A 61 20.03 2.77 -6.75
C ARG A 61 19.23 3.93 -6.20
N SER A 62 18.89 3.89 -4.93
CA SER A 62 18.29 5.02 -4.22
C SER A 62 18.79 5.13 -2.80
N PHE A 63 18.88 6.36 -2.31
CA PHE A 63 19.27 6.71 -0.95
C PHE A 63 18.15 7.49 -0.31
N LYS A 64 17.72 7.13 0.89
CA LYS A 64 16.70 7.85 1.66
C LYS A 64 17.17 8.05 3.08
N GLN A 65 17.44 9.29 3.44
CA GLN A 65 17.81 9.66 4.80
C GLN A 65 16.64 9.40 5.75
N HIS A 66 16.93 8.89 6.95
CA HIS A 66 15.93 8.65 7.99
C HIS A 66 16.27 9.43 9.27
N TYR A 67 15.24 9.72 10.07
CA TYR A 67 15.34 10.60 11.24
C TYR A 67 15.60 9.82 12.54
N LYS A 68 16.43 8.77 12.47
CA LYS A 68 16.77 7.96 13.64
C LYS A 68 17.46 8.81 14.70
N GLY A 69 16.95 8.74 15.92
CA GLY A 69 17.48 9.51 17.05
C GLY A 69 17.01 10.97 17.09
N GLY A 70 16.07 11.36 16.24
CA GLY A 70 15.56 12.74 16.23
C GLY A 70 16.59 13.75 15.74
N LEU A 71 17.49 13.34 14.84
CA LEU A 71 18.56 14.17 14.31
C LEU A 71 18.73 13.94 12.81
N VAL A 72 19.00 15.01 12.07
CA VAL A 72 19.39 14.95 10.65
C VAL A 72 20.87 14.59 10.57
N VAL A 73 21.17 13.31 10.35
CA VAL A 73 22.55 12.81 10.24
C VAL A 73 22.75 12.20 8.86
N ALA A 74 23.75 12.66 8.10
CA ALA A 74 23.97 12.18 6.72
C ALA A 74 24.18 10.67 6.65
N GLY A 75 24.83 10.07 7.66
CA GLY A 75 25.04 8.63 7.79
C GLY A 75 23.81 7.80 8.19
N ASN A 76 22.66 8.44 8.46
CA ASN A 76 21.41 7.75 8.76
C ASN A 76 20.55 7.68 7.50
N TYR A 77 20.70 6.60 6.72
CA TYR A 77 19.94 6.42 5.49
C TYR A 77 19.66 4.96 5.18
N ASP A 78 18.65 4.74 4.35
CA ASP A 78 18.44 3.48 3.64
C ASP A 78 19.03 3.60 2.24
N GLU A 79 19.84 2.62 1.86
CA GLU A 79 20.29 2.41 0.49
C GLU A 79 19.52 1.24 -0.11
N VAL A 80 18.93 1.43 -1.28
CA VAL A 80 18.28 0.35 -2.04
C VAL A 80 18.96 0.25 -3.39
N SER A 81 19.36 -0.96 -3.78
CA SER A 81 19.90 -1.26 -5.11
C SER A 81 19.03 -2.30 -5.81
N ASN A 82 18.76 -2.10 -7.09
CA ASN A 82 17.94 -2.99 -7.91
C ASN A 82 18.74 -3.52 -9.09
N THR A 83 18.46 -4.76 -9.48
CA THR A 83 18.89 -5.31 -10.77
C THR A 83 17.67 -5.70 -11.59
N TYR A 84 17.84 -5.74 -12.91
CA TYR A 84 16.76 -5.96 -13.85
C TYR A 84 17.15 -7.03 -14.87
N ASP A 85 16.15 -7.73 -15.40
CA ASP A 85 16.33 -8.56 -16.59
C ASP A 85 16.25 -7.71 -17.87
N PHE A 86 16.42 -8.39 -19.02
CA PHE A 86 16.37 -7.72 -20.33
C PHE A 86 14.99 -7.17 -20.69
N THR A 87 13.92 -7.64 -20.03
CA THR A 87 12.55 -7.10 -20.19
C THR A 87 12.28 -5.90 -19.28
N GLY A 88 13.18 -5.62 -18.33
CA GLY A 88 13.03 -4.59 -17.31
C GLY A 88 12.29 -5.05 -16.06
N ALA A 89 12.08 -6.35 -15.87
CA ALA A 89 11.56 -6.89 -14.62
C ALA A 89 12.66 -6.90 -13.55
N VAL A 90 12.33 -6.50 -12.32
CA VAL A 90 13.28 -6.46 -11.20
C VAL A 90 13.68 -7.88 -10.82
N LEU A 91 14.96 -8.23 -10.89
CA LEU A 91 15.47 -9.53 -10.44
C LEU A 91 15.82 -9.52 -8.96
N THR A 92 16.48 -8.46 -8.50
CA THR A 92 16.85 -8.30 -7.09
C THR A 92 16.58 -6.89 -6.60
N SER A 93 16.22 -6.77 -5.33
CA SER A 93 16.13 -5.53 -4.58
C SER A 93 16.84 -5.72 -3.25
N ASN A 94 17.97 -5.06 -3.06
CA ASN A 94 18.77 -5.14 -1.86
C ASN A 94 18.68 -3.82 -1.08
N ARG A 95 18.08 -3.86 0.12
CA ARG A 95 17.97 -2.72 1.04
C ARG A 95 18.98 -2.86 2.19
N SER A 96 19.84 -1.86 2.33
CA SER A 96 20.77 -1.67 3.44
C SER A 96 20.32 -0.49 4.31
N HIS A 97 19.91 -0.77 5.54
CA HIS A 97 19.65 0.24 6.56
C HIS A 97 20.96 0.63 7.24
N LYS A 98 21.35 1.90 7.14
CA LYS A 98 22.58 2.43 7.73
C LYS A 98 22.29 3.41 8.84
N VAL A 99 23.03 3.27 9.94
CA VAL A 99 23.01 4.19 11.09
C VAL A 99 24.45 4.64 11.33
N GLY A 100 24.70 5.95 11.29
CA GLY A 100 26.05 6.50 11.37
C GLY A 100 26.99 6.01 10.25
N GLY A 101 26.45 5.66 9.09
CA GLY A 101 27.19 5.13 7.94
C GLY A 101 27.39 3.60 7.96
N THR A 102 27.15 2.95 9.09
CA THR A 102 27.30 1.50 9.26
C THR A 102 26.02 0.77 8.89
N GLU A 103 26.11 -0.28 8.06
CA GLU A 103 24.97 -1.17 7.75
C GLU A 103 24.59 -1.95 9.00
N THR A 104 23.39 -1.72 9.51
CA THR A 104 22.86 -2.40 10.71
C THR A 104 21.81 -3.46 10.37
N LEU A 105 21.20 -3.38 9.19
CA LEU A 105 20.27 -4.36 8.67
C LEU A 105 20.34 -4.39 7.15
N LYS A 106 20.38 -5.59 6.59
CA LYS A 106 20.32 -5.84 5.16
C LYS A 106 19.16 -6.76 4.84
N SER A 107 18.42 -6.43 3.78
CA SER A 107 17.33 -7.25 3.25
C SER A 107 17.51 -7.40 1.75
N LEU A 108 17.88 -8.59 1.32
CA LEU A 108 17.92 -8.97 -0.09
C LEU A 108 16.59 -9.64 -0.44
N THR A 109 15.89 -9.09 -1.42
CA THR A 109 14.71 -9.71 -2.02
C THR A 109 15.03 -10.10 -3.46
N GLU A 110 14.66 -11.31 -3.87
CA GLU A 110 14.91 -11.81 -5.22
C GLU A 110 13.60 -12.32 -5.82
N TYR A 111 13.42 -12.07 -7.12
CA TYR A 111 12.21 -12.41 -7.85
C TYR A 111 12.53 -13.34 -9.01
N THR A 112 11.62 -14.27 -9.28
CA THR A 112 11.63 -15.07 -10.51
C THR A 112 10.34 -14.86 -11.27
N TYR A 113 10.40 -15.05 -12.57
CA TYR A 113 9.30 -14.80 -13.49
C TYR A 113 9.10 -16.01 -14.39
N ASP A 114 7.86 -16.19 -14.87
CA ASP A 114 7.58 -17.15 -15.92
C ASP A 114 7.95 -16.60 -17.30
N HIS A 115 7.78 -17.43 -18.32
CA HIS A 115 8.05 -17.07 -19.72
C HIS A 115 7.16 -15.91 -20.26
N ARG A 116 6.11 -15.51 -19.53
CA ARG A 116 5.22 -14.38 -19.87
C ARG A 116 5.53 -13.13 -19.04
N GLY A 117 6.58 -13.14 -18.22
CA GLY A 117 6.94 -12.01 -17.34
C GLY A 117 6.06 -11.88 -16.09
N ARG A 118 5.29 -12.92 -15.72
CA ARG A 118 4.51 -12.93 -14.47
C ARG A 118 5.41 -13.42 -13.33
N LYS A 119 5.39 -12.72 -12.19
CA LYS A 119 6.24 -13.05 -11.03
C LYS A 119 5.80 -14.37 -10.37
N ILE A 120 6.68 -15.37 -10.32
CA ILE A 120 6.43 -16.66 -9.68
C ILE A 120 6.91 -16.64 -8.23
N ASP A 121 8.20 -16.42 -7.99
CA ASP A 121 8.78 -16.50 -6.65
C ASP A 121 9.16 -15.13 -6.08
N THR A 122 9.09 -15.04 -4.76
CA THR A 122 9.70 -13.97 -3.99
C THR A 122 10.51 -14.59 -2.86
N TRP A 123 11.83 -14.50 -2.97
CA TRP A 123 12.78 -14.94 -1.96
C TRP A 123 13.24 -13.77 -1.13
N GLN A 124 13.57 -14.03 0.14
CA GLN A 124 14.17 -13.03 1.00
C GLN A 124 15.30 -13.62 1.85
N THR A 125 16.36 -12.83 1.98
CA THR A 125 17.49 -13.09 2.88
C THR A 125 17.69 -11.87 3.76
N MET A 126 17.68 -12.07 5.08
CA MET A 126 17.94 -11.02 6.05
C MET A 126 19.37 -11.15 6.58
N ASN A 127 20.19 -10.12 6.44
CA ASN A 127 21.62 -10.15 6.75
C ASN A 127 22.31 -11.37 6.11
N THR A 128 22.95 -12.20 6.93
CA THR A 128 23.58 -13.49 6.57
C THR A 128 22.69 -14.68 6.92
N GLY A 129 21.40 -14.44 7.18
CA GLY A 129 20.43 -15.46 7.53
C GLY A 129 20.10 -16.42 6.38
N THR A 130 19.25 -17.40 6.67
CA THR A 130 18.84 -18.39 5.66
C THR A 130 17.93 -17.74 4.61
N ARG A 131 18.28 -17.94 3.33
CA ARG A 131 17.43 -17.55 2.19
C ARG A 131 16.11 -18.32 2.25
N THR A 132 15.00 -17.59 2.33
CA THR A 132 13.66 -18.15 2.51
C THR A 132 12.77 -17.78 1.33
N LEU A 133 12.02 -18.75 0.79
CA LEU A 133 10.98 -18.48 -0.19
C LEU A 133 9.74 -17.95 0.54
N LEU A 134 9.52 -16.64 0.49
CA LEU A 134 8.39 -16.00 1.16
C LEU A 134 7.07 -16.38 0.50
N SER A 135 7.04 -16.35 -0.83
CA SER A 135 5.85 -16.75 -1.57
C SER A 135 6.16 -17.27 -2.95
N ARG A 136 5.37 -18.26 -3.40
CA ARG A 136 5.25 -18.72 -4.77
C ARG A 136 3.83 -18.50 -5.28
N LEU A 137 3.68 -17.86 -6.43
CA LEU A 137 2.42 -17.69 -7.14
C LEU A 137 2.31 -18.72 -8.26
N GLU A 138 1.15 -19.34 -8.38
CA GLU A 138 0.78 -20.17 -9.52
C GLU A 138 -0.42 -19.52 -10.21
N TYR A 139 -0.34 -19.44 -11.54
CA TYR A 139 -1.32 -18.76 -12.36
C TYR A 139 -2.07 -19.74 -13.23
N ASP A 140 -3.34 -19.44 -13.48
CA ASP A 140 -4.14 -20.15 -14.46
C ASP A 140 -3.78 -19.73 -15.90
N ASP A 141 -4.48 -20.33 -16.86
CA ASP A 141 -4.30 -20.09 -18.29
C ASP A 141 -4.65 -18.66 -18.70
N LEU A 142 -5.55 -18.01 -17.94
CA LEU A 142 -6.01 -16.63 -18.19
C LEU A 142 -5.07 -15.57 -17.63
N GLY A 143 -4.12 -15.92 -16.77
CA GLY A 143 -3.24 -14.93 -16.14
C GLY A 143 -3.49 -14.70 -14.67
N GLN A 144 -4.51 -15.31 -14.06
CA GLN A 144 -4.95 -15.01 -12.72
C GLN A 144 -4.24 -15.91 -11.70
N PRO A 145 -3.77 -15.37 -10.56
CA PRO A 145 -3.13 -16.19 -9.54
C PRO A 145 -4.17 -17.06 -8.83
N TYR A 146 -4.15 -18.37 -9.04
CA TYR A 146 -5.09 -19.30 -8.41
C TYR A 146 -4.51 -19.98 -7.17
N LYS A 147 -3.17 -19.94 -6.97
CA LYS A 147 -2.54 -20.36 -5.71
C LYS A 147 -1.43 -19.42 -5.29
N LYS A 148 -1.36 -19.17 -3.99
CA LYS A 148 -0.22 -18.53 -3.33
C LYS A 148 0.29 -19.43 -2.20
N LYS A 149 1.46 -19.99 -2.39
CA LYS A 149 2.15 -20.82 -1.40
C LYS A 149 3.07 -19.93 -0.57
N LEU A 150 2.99 -20.00 0.75
CA LEU A 150 3.62 -19.08 1.69
C LEU A 150 4.66 -19.82 2.54
N HIS A 151 5.83 -19.19 2.66
CA HIS A 151 6.93 -19.58 3.53
C HIS A 151 7.45 -21.01 3.31
N SER A 152 8.61 -21.11 2.65
CA SER A 152 9.35 -22.35 2.48
C SER A 152 10.84 -22.13 2.77
N THR A 153 11.42 -23.01 3.58
CA THR A 153 12.84 -23.05 3.94
C THR A 153 13.59 -24.20 3.25
N ASN A 154 12.91 -25.00 2.42
CA ASN A 154 13.46 -26.16 1.70
C ASN A 154 13.25 -26.04 0.18
N SER A 155 13.54 -24.84 -0.32
CA SER A 155 13.50 -24.49 -1.74
C SER A 155 12.17 -24.75 -2.45
N GLY A 156 11.05 -24.59 -1.74
CA GLY A 156 9.71 -24.78 -2.30
C GLY A 156 9.22 -26.23 -2.32
N SER A 157 9.87 -27.14 -1.58
CA SER A 157 9.40 -28.53 -1.45
C SER A 157 8.17 -28.61 -0.54
N THR A 158 8.16 -27.88 0.57
CA THR A 158 7.00 -27.75 1.45
C THR A 158 6.76 -26.28 1.80
N PHE A 159 5.50 -25.93 2.09
CA PHE A 159 5.09 -24.59 2.45
C PHE A 159 4.28 -24.61 3.73
N LEU A 160 4.43 -23.57 4.55
CA LEU A 160 3.69 -23.45 5.81
C LEU A 160 2.19 -23.27 5.57
N GLN A 161 1.83 -22.58 4.48
CA GLN A 161 0.44 -22.35 4.10
C GLN A 161 0.30 -22.25 2.59
N THR A 162 -0.84 -22.70 2.06
CA THR A 162 -1.24 -22.43 0.67
C THR A 162 -2.61 -21.78 0.68
N VAL A 163 -2.73 -20.65 -0.01
CA VAL A 163 -4.00 -19.98 -0.27
C VAL A 163 -4.43 -20.33 -1.69
N THR A 164 -5.64 -20.85 -1.84
CA THR A 164 -6.24 -21.13 -3.15
C THR A 164 -7.29 -20.08 -3.46
N TYR A 165 -7.23 -19.50 -4.65
CA TYR A 165 -8.15 -18.47 -5.11
C TYR A 165 -9.09 -19.03 -6.18
N SER A 166 -10.31 -18.49 -6.23
CA SER A 166 -11.22 -18.68 -7.36
C SER A 166 -11.81 -17.34 -7.78
N TYR A 167 -12.26 -17.28 -9.02
CA TYR A 167 -12.81 -16.08 -9.65
C TYR A 167 -14.16 -16.40 -10.27
N ASN A 168 -15.03 -15.38 -10.41
CA ASN A 168 -16.24 -15.51 -11.22
C ASN A 168 -15.94 -15.33 -12.71
N GLU A 169 -16.96 -15.46 -13.55
CA GLU A 169 -16.87 -15.33 -15.01
C GLU A 169 -16.46 -13.92 -15.49
N ARG A 170 -16.55 -12.91 -14.62
CA ARG A 170 -16.06 -11.54 -14.86
C ARG A 170 -14.63 -11.31 -14.37
N GLY A 171 -13.98 -12.34 -13.82
CA GLY A 171 -12.64 -12.27 -13.25
C GLY A 171 -12.56 -11.60 -11.88
N TRP A 172 -13.70 -11.41 -11.20
CA TRP A 172 -13.71 -10.89 -9.83
C TRP A 172 -13.39 -12.01 -8.84
N LEU A 173 -12.64 -11.68 -7.80
CA LEU A 173 -12.27 -12.64 -6.77
C LEU A 173 -13.53 -13.18 -6.08
N ARG A 174 -13.70 -14.50 -6.09
CA ARG A 174 -14.82 -15.17 -5.42
C ARG A 174 -14.39 -15.80 -4.11
N THR A 175 -13.30 -16.56 -4.08
CA THR A 175 -12.83 -17.17 -2.83
C THR A 175 -11.33 -16.98 -2.63
N ALA A 176 -10.92 -16.94 -1.37
CA ALA A 176 -9.56 -17.21 -0.96
C ALA A 176 -9.62 -18.20 0.21
N SER A 177 -9.08 -19.40 0.02
CA SER A 177 -9.22 -20.49 0.99
C SER A 177 -7.85 -20.96 1.48
N ALA A 178 -7.69 -20.97 2.80
CA ALA A 178 -6.54 -21.52 3.49
C ALA A 178 -6.94 -21.99 4.92
N PRO A 179 -6.13 -22.84 5.58
CA PRO A 179 -6.50 -23.38 6.90
C PRO A 179 -6.74 -22.34 8.01
N LEU A 180 -6.02 -21.22 7.98
CA LEU A 180 -6.10 -20.18 9.02
C LEU A 180 -7.20 -19.15 8.76
N LEU A 181 -7.60 -18.99 7.50
CA LEU A 181 -8.65 -18.08 7.07
C LEU A 181 -9.13 -18.51 5.68
N SER A 182 -10.43 -18.70 5.55
CA SER A 182 -11.10 -18.88 4.27
C SER A 182 -12.19 -17.83 4.14
N PHE A 183 -12.34 -17.22 2.97
CA PHE A 183 -13.45 -16.31 2.70
C PHE A 183 -14.04 -16.49 1.30
N GLU A 184 -15.29 -16.09 1.17
CA GLU A 184 -16.05 -15.97 -0.08
C GLU A 184 -16.64 -14.56 -0.21
N LEU A 185 -16.52 -14.00 -1.40
CA LEU A 185 -17.16 -12.77 -1.84
C LEU A 185 -18.30 -13.15 -2.78
N ARG A 186 -19.50 -12.66 -2.51
CA ARG A 186 -20.66 -12.84 -3.40
C ARG A 186 -21.12 -11.50 -3.95
N TYR A 187 -21.57 -11.56 -5.20
CA TYR A 187 -21.95 -10.39 -5.99
C TYR A 187 -23.42 -10.51 -6.39
N ASP A 188 -23.70 -11.21 -7.49
CA ASP A 188 -25.01 -11.36 -8.12
C ASP A 188 -25.86 -12.49 -7.53
N VAL A 189 -25.23 -13.50 -6.92
CA VAL A 189 -25.91 -14.64 -6.28
C VAL A 189 -25.62 -14.66 -4.76
N PRO A 190 -26.17 -13.73 -3.97
CA PRO A 190 -26.04 -13.73 -2.51
C PRO A 190 -26.78 -14.91 -1.87
N THR A 191 -26.29 -15.40 -0.71
CA THR A 191 -26.89 -16.52 0.04
C THR A 191 -27.11 -16.23 1.53
N ARG A 192 -26.74 -15.04 1.99
CA ARG A 192 -26.86 -14.55 3.37
C ARG A 192 -27.85 -13.40 3.52
N GLY A 193 -28.64 -13.13 2.47
CA GLY A 193 -29.71 -12.11 2.46
C GLY A 193 -29.26 -10.75 1.93
N GLY A 194 -28.06 -10.64 1.35
CA GLY A 194 -27.63 -9.46 0.61
C GLY A 194 -28.45 -9.23 -0.68
N VAL A 195 -28.34 -8.03 -1.24
CA VAL A 195 -28.98 -7.68 -2.51
C VAL A 195 -28.02 -7.95 -3.66
N SER A 196 -28.46 -8.66 -4.71
CA SER A 196 -27.63 -8.97 -5.88
C SER A 196 -26.98 -7.71 -6.49
N GLN A 197 -25.69 -7.81 -6.76
CA GLN A 197 -24.87 -6.75 -7.35
C GLN A 197 -24.21 -7.25 -8.65
N TYR A 198 -24.52 -6.61 -9.78
CA TYR A 198 -24.02 -7.00 -11.11
C TYR A 198 -22.91 -6.08 -11.64
N ASN A 199 -22.57 -5.04 -10.88
CA ASN A 199 -21.69 -3.94 -11.29
C ASN A 199 -20.31 -3.99 -10.60
N GLY A 200 -20.02 -5.04 -9.84
CA GLY A 200 -18.75 -5.23 -9.13
C GLY A 200 -18.81 -4.90 -7.65
N ASN A 201 -19.94 -4.35 -7.16
CA ASN A 201 -20.15 -4.21 -5.72
C ASN A 201 -20.23 -5.59 -5.07
N ILE A 202 -19.60 -5.74 -3.90
CA ILE A 202 -19.69 -6.97 -3.12
C ILE A 202 -21.03 -6.94 -2.39
N SER A 203 -21.91 -7.91 -2.65
CA SER A 203 -23.15 -8.05 -1.90
C SER A 203 -22.90 -8.64 -0.52
N GLU A 204 -22.01 -9.63 -0.44
CA GLU A 204 -21.70 -10.34 0.80
C GLU A 204 -20.23 -10.66 0.92
N PHE A 205 -19.70 -10.55 2.12
CA PHE A 205 -18.38 -11.05 2.49
C PHE A 205 -18.54 -12.06 3.62
N GLU A 206 -18.28 -13.33 3.32
CA GLU A 206 -18.35 -14.42 4.28
C GLU A 206 -16.94 -14.93 4.57
N TYR A 207 -16.60 -15.10 5.85
CA TYR A 207 -15.31 -15.64 6.25
C TYR A 207 -15.46 -16.69 7.33
N THR A 208 -14.48 -17.59 7.39
CA THR A 208 -14.37 -18.63 8.40
C THR A 208 -12.92 -18.74 8.83
N ALA A 209 -12.71 -18.71 10.14
CA ALA A 209 -11.42 -18.95 10.76
C ALA A 209 -11.60 -19.88 11.98
N PRO A 210 -10.54 -20.57 12.44
CA PRO A 210 -10.64 -21.52 13.55
C PRO A 210 -11.25 -20.94 14.83
N THR A 211 -11.01 -19.66 15.11
CA THR A 211 -11.47 -18.99 16.34
C THR A 211 -12.82 -18.31 16.19
N SER A 212 -13.05 -17.58 15.08
CA SER A 212 -14.31 -16.85 14.86
C SER A 212 -15.47 -17.74 14.44
N GLY A 213 -15.17 -18.94 13.93
CA GLY A 213 -16.10 -19.74 13.15
C GLY A 213 -16.55 -19.00 11.89
N ASN A 214 -17.67 -19.44 11.32
CA ASN A 214 -18.30 -18.80 10.17
C ASN A 214 -19.00 -17.50 10.58
N LYS A 215 -18.70 -16.43 9.84
CA LYS A 215 -19.25 -15.08 10.01
C LYS A 215 -19.40 -14.42 8.65
N TRP A 216 -20.30 -13.46 8.53
CA TRP A 216 -20.51 -12.76 7.27
C TRP A 216 -20.96 -11.32 7.45
N PHE A 217 -20.81 -10.54 6.40
CA PHE A 217 -21.38 -9.22 6.22
C PHE A 217 -22.28 -9.22 4.99
N THR A 218 -23.41 -8.52 5.08
CA THR A 218 -24.21 -8.13 3.91
C THR A 218 -24.09 -6.63 3.70
N TYR A 219 -23.92 -6.20 2.46
CA TYR A 219 -23.72 -4.79 2.10
C TYR A 219 -24.91 -4.24 1.32
N GLY A 220 -25.27 -3.00 1.63
CA GLY A 220 -26.29 -2.22 0.93
C GLY A 220 -25.69 -0.94 0.38
N TYR A 221 -26.09 -0.57 -0.83
CA TYR A 221 -25.55 0.56 -1.56
C TYR A 221 -26.67 1.51 -2.01
N ASP A 222 -26.32 2.76 -2.26
CA ASP A 222 -27.19 3.66 -3.02
C ASP A 222 -27.05 3.44 -4.54
N ASN A 223 -27.86 4.15 -5.33
CA ASN A 223 -27.91 4.02 -6.79
C ASN A 223 -26.63 4.48 -7.51
N ILE A 224 -25.67 5.07 -6.79
CA ILE A 224 -24.37 5.49 -7.35
C ILE A 224 -23.20 4.75 -6.69
N ASN A 225 -23.46 3.55 -6.12
CA ASN A 225 -22.48 2.61 -5.60
C ASN A 225 -21.75 3.06 -4.32
N ARG A 226 -22.35 3.95 -3.53
CA ARG A 226 -21.82 4.28 -2.21
C ARG A 226 -22.43 3.36 -1.17
N LEU A 227 -21.60 2.83 -0.27
CA LEU A 227 -22.03 1.95 0.81
C LEU A 227 -22.94 2.70 1.78
N LEU A 228 -24.19 2.27 1.94
CA LEU A 228 -25.14 2.81 2.92
C LEU A 228 -25.15 1.98 4.21
N GLN A 229 -24.98 0.67 4.09
CA GLN A 229 -25.10 -0.25 5.21
C GLN A 229 -24.17 -1.43 5.08
N SER A 230 -23.57 -1.82 6.20
CA SER A 230 -22.92 -3.11 6.41
C SER A 230 -23.57 -3.77 7.61
N THR A 231 -24.10 -4.99 7.44
CA THR A 231 -24.73 -5.75 8.52
C THR A 231 -23.93 -7.00 8.79
N TYR A 232 -23.44 -7.14 10.02
CA TYR A 232 -22.68 -8.28 10.48
C TYR A 232 -23.59 -9.42 10.96
N SER A 233 -23.16 -10.65 10.74
CA SER A 233 -23.90 -11.87 11.07
C SER A 233 -24.19 -12.05 12.55
N THR A 234 -23.29 -11.57 13.41
CA THR A 234 -23.55 -11.50 14.85
C THR A 234 -24.21 -10.16 15.14
N ALA A 235 -25.39 -10.21 15.75
CA ALA A 235 -26.24 -9.04 15.92
C ALA A 235 -25.46 -7.83 16.47
N SER A 236 -25.29 -6.84 15.61
CA SER A 236 -24.95 -5.46 15.95
C SER A 236 -23.57 -5.18 16.55
N GLU A 237 -22.64 -6.14 16.52
CA GLU A 237 -21.27 -5.90 17.00
C GLU A 237 -20.46 -5.02 16.03
N LEU A 238 -20.58 -5.29 14.73
CA LEU A 238 -19.74 -4.70 13.68
C LEU A 238 -20.55 -4.08 12.53
N ASN A 239 -21.83 -3.74 12.78
CA ASN A 239 -22.64 -3.08 11.76
C ASN A 239 -22.11 -1.66 11.48
N GLU A 240 -22.29 -1.19 10.26
CA GLU A 240 -22.06 0.21 9.90
C GLU A 240 -23.28 0.77 9.15
N THR A 241 -23.62 2.03 9.40
CA THR A 241 -24.60 2.79 8.63
C THR A 241 -24.03 4.14 8.26
N LEU A 242 -24.10 4.49 6.98
CA LEU A 242 -23.51 5.70 6.42
C LEU A 242 -24.58 6.56 5.75
N VAL A 243 -24.43 7.87 5.91
CA VAL A 243 -25.23 8.87 5.21
C VAL A 243 -24.29 9.82 4.49
N TYR A 244 -24.69 10.25 3.29
CA TYR A 244 -23.88 11.14 2.46
C TYR A 244 -24.66 12.39 2.09
N ASP A 245 -23.93 13.46 1.80
CA ASP A 245 -24.47 14.59 1.06
C ASP A 245 -24.47 14.32 -0.47
N LYS A 246 -24.92 15.31 -1.24
CA LYS A 246 -24.95 15.25 -2.71
C LYS A 246 -23.57 15.29 -3.35
N ASN A 247 -22.55 15.79 -2.64
CA ASN A 247 -21.18 15.89 -3.14
C ASN A 247 -20.36 14.61 -2.87
N GLY A 248 -20.94 13.63 -2.16
CA GLY A 248 -20.24 12.38 -1.84
C GLY A 248 -19.57 12.37 -0.47
N ASN A 249 -19.70 13.44 0.31
CA ASN A 249 -19.13 13.50 1.64
C ASN A 249 -19.97 12.66 2.60
N ILE A 250 -19.33 11.85 3.46
CA ILE A 250 -20.01 11.13 4.54
C ILE A 250 -20.43 12.15 5.59
N THR A 251 -21.71 12.35 5.84
CA THR A 251 -22.22 13.28 6.87
C THR A 251 -22.49 12.58 8.19
N SER A 252 -22.73 11.27 8.17
CA SER A 252 -22.96 10.47 9.38
C SER A 252 -22.42 9.05 9.21
N LEU A 253 -21.77 8.53 10.26
CA LEU A 253 -21.33 7.15 10.36
C LEU A 253 -21.71 6.59 11.74
N ARG A 254 -22.57 5.59 11.77
CA ARG A 254 -22.88 4.83 12.99
C ARG A 254 -22.20 3.48 12.93
N ARG A 255 -21.54 3.08 14.02
CA ARG A 255 -20.90 1.76 14.17
C ARG A 255 -21.52 0.96 15.32
N GLY A 256 -21.63 -0.34 15.11
CA GLY A 256 -22.20 -1.28 16.08
C GLY A 256 -23.72 -1.19 16.16
N LEU A 257 -24.24 -1.08 17.38
CA LEU A 257 -25.67 -1.09 17.67
C LEU A 257 -26.42 0.05 16.94
N SER A 258 -27.69 -0.20 16.60
CA SER A 258 -28.58 0.85 16.09
C SER A 258 -28.79 1.99 17.10
N SER A 259 -28.66 1.69 18.40
CA SER A 259 -28.69 2.66 19.50
C SER A 259 -27.38 3.43 19.70
N SER A 260 -26.30 3.07 19.01
CA SER A 260 -25.03 3.79 19.10
C SER A 260 -25.17 5.21 18.60
N THR A 261 -24.56 6.17 19.31
CA THR A 261 -24.44 7.54 18.84
C THR A 261 -23.64 7.57 17.52
N PRO A 262 -24.16 8.18 16.45
CA PRO A 262 -23.41 8.33 15.22
C PRO A 262 -22.25 9.32 15.39
N ILE A 263 -21.23 9.18 14.55
CA ILE A 263 -20.22 10.19 14.29
C ILE A 263 -20.76 11.09 13.19
N SER A 264 -20.92 12.37 13.48
CA SER A 264 -21.37 13.37 12.51
C SER A 264 -20.18 14.14 11.97
N TYR A 265 -20.14 14.33 10.65
CA TYR A 265 -19.06 15.04 9.96
C TYR A 265 -19.61 16.33 9.36
N THR A 266 -18.96 17.45 9.67
CA THR A 266 -19.28 18.75 9.08
C THR A 266 -18.14 19.18 8.17
N TYR A 267 -18.48 19.64 6.98
CA TYR A 267 -17.51 20.09 5.98
C TYR A 267 -17.57 21.60 5.81
N ALA A 268 -16.44 22.19 5.46
CA ALA A 268 -16.29 23.61 5.19
C ALA A 268 -17.24 24.07 4.06
N SER A 269 -17.45 25.38 3.97
CA SER A 269 -18.32 25.99 2.96
C SER A 269 -19.73 25.36 2.94
N SER A 270 -20.24 25.00 4.11
CA SER A 270 -21.57 24.41 4.30
C SER A 270 -21.80 23.14 3.46
N GLY A 271 -20.80 22.26 3.37
CA GLY A 271 -20.90 21.01 2.60
C GLY A 271 -20.57 21.14 1.10
N ASN A 272 -20.33 22.35 0.60
CA ASN A 272 -19.86 22.55 -0.78
C ASN A 272 -18.35 22.31 -0.97
N SER A 273 -17.67 21.91 0.11
CA SER A 273 -16.26 21.50 0.10
C SER A 273 -16.15 20.06 0.57
N ASN A 274 -15.09 19.37 0.16
CA ASN A 274 -14.66 18.08 0.71
C ASN A 274 -13.71 18.24 1.92
N GLN A 275 -13.46 19.49 2.34
CA GLN A 275 -12.62 19.81 3.48
C GLN A 275 -13.40 19.67 4.80
N LEU A 276 -13.02 18.72 5.65
CA LEU A 276 -13.69 18.43 6.92
C LEU A 276 -13.44 19.53 7.96
N SER A 277 -14.46 20.24 8.42
CA SER A 277 -14.29 21.29 9.45
C SER A 277 -14.33 20.74 10.87
N SER A 278 -15.22 19.79 11.14
CA SER A 278 -15.39 19.23 12.48
C SER A 278 -16.07 17.86 12.47
N VAL A 279 -15.90 17.15 13.58
CA VAL A 279 -16.56 15.89 13.91
C VAL A 279 -17.26 16.05 15.25
N SER A 280 -18.45 15.45 15.40
CA SER A 280 -19.22 15.44 16.65
C SER A 280 -19.96 14.11 16.86
N GLY A 281 -20.61 13.95 18.03
CA GLY A 281 -21.32 12.71 18.40
C GLY A 281 -20.43 11.77 19.19
N LEU A 282 -20.27 10.53 18.73
CA LEU A 282 -19.43 9.52 19.40
C LEU A 282 -17.95 9.94 19.51
N MET A 283 -17.47 10.76 18.58
CA MET A 283 -16.15 11.40 18.61
C MET A 283 -16.34 12.90 18.40
N ALA A 284 -15.42 13.71 18.92
CA ALA A 284 -15.47 15.16 18.74
C ALA A 284 -14.10 15.73 18.42
N GLY A 285 -14.05 16.71 17.51
CA GLY A 285 -12.83 17.43 17.16
C GLY A 285 -13.06 18.47 16.06
N SER A 286 -12.18 19.45 16.00
CA SER A 286 -12.19 20.50 14.97
C SER A 286 -10.87 20.49 14.23
N PHE A 287 -10.92 20.79 12.92
CA PHE A 287 -9.75 20.75 12.05
C PHE A 287 -9.52 22.13 11.45
N ALA A 288 -8.29 22.63 11.62
CA ALA A 288 -7.81 23.84 10.97
C ALA A 288 -6.81 23.46 9.88
N TYR A 289 -6.89 24.10 8.73
CA TYR A 289 -6.00 23.86 7.60
C TYR A 289 -5.24 25.12 7.27
N VAL A 290 -3.92 25.00 7.20
CA VAL A 290 -3.05 26.10 6.78
C VAL A 290 -2.94 26.07 5.26
N LYS A 291 -3.41 27.12 4.58
CA LYS A 291 -3.13 27.33 3.15
C LYS A 291 -1.69 27.84 3.02
N THR A 292 -0.74 26.96 2.73
CA THR A 292 0.60 27.41 2.33
C THR A 292 0.57 27.81 0.87
N VAL A 293 0.49 29.11 0.59
CA VAL A 293 0.75 29.66 -0.74
C VAL A 293 2.27 29.66 -0.93
N MET A 294 2.80 28.81 -1.82
CA MET A 294 4.21 28.95 -2.20
C MET A 294 4.37 30.16 -3.13
N PRO A 295 5.28 31.11 -2.84
CA PRO A 295 5.65 32.09 -3.84
C PRO A 295 6.36 31.37 -4.99
N ARG A 296 5.84 31.55 -6.21
CA ARG A 296 6.56 31.23 -7.45
C ARG A 296 7.79 32.15 -7.48
N GLN A 297 8.96 31.65 -7.11
CA GLN A 297 10.20 32.29 -7.47
C GLN A 297 10.48 31.85 -8.91
N MET A 298 10.09 32.70 -9.87
CA MET A 298 10.64 32.64 -11.22
C MET A 298 12.06 33.21 -11.11
N GLY A 299 13.06 32.35 -11.31
CA GLY A 299 14.41 32.73 -11.70
C GLY A 299 14.59 32.50 -13.19
#